data_AF-A0A838SAS8-F1
#
_entry.id   AF-A0A838SAS8-F1
#
_cell.length_a   1.000
_cell.length_b   1.000
_cell.length_c   1.000
_cell.angle_alpha   90.00
_cell.angle_beta   90.00
_cell.angle_gamma   90.00
#
_symmetry.space_group_name_H-M   'P 1'
#
loop_
_entity.id
_entity.type
_entity.pdbx_description
1 polymer ?
#
loop_
_entity_poly.entity_id
_entity_poly.type
_entity_poly.pdbx_seq_one_letter_code
_entity_poly.pdbx_strand_id
1 'polypeptide(L)'
;MIRSEQIEHELTKAAKGLQDGNGGLARVCARRAVALASQHWAEERNLPTWKGDAMHHLRQIQGEHTFPVSVRNAAQRLLTKVTEQTQLPMTTDPITDARIILDHLNA
;
A
#
# COMPACT_ATOMS: atom_id res chain seq x y z
N MET A 1 -15.85 -5.56 -11.04
CA MET A 1 -15.32 -6.75 -10.33
C MET A 1 -13.83 -6.99 -10.58
N ILE A 2 -13.28 -6.69 -11.76
CA ILE A 2 -11.85 -6.96 -12.09
C ILE A 2 -10.82 -6.34 -11.13
N ARG A 3 -11.05 -5.13 -10.60
CA ARG A 3 -10.07 -4.46 -9.72
C ARG A 3 -9.93 -5.12 -8.34
N SER A 4 -11.03 -5.57 -7.74
CA SER A 4 -10.98 -6.27 -6.44
C SER A 4 -10.23 -7.60 -6.57
N GLU A 5 -10.40 -8.33 -7.68
CA GLU A 5 -9.65 -9.54 -7.98
C GLU A 5 -8.15 -9.26 -8.15
N GLN A 6 -7.79 -8.15 -8.81
CA GLN A 6 -6.38 -7.74 -8.96
C GLN A 6 -5.73 -7.37 -7.61
N ILE A 7 -6.48 -6.71 -6.72
CA ILE A 7 -6.02 -6.37 -5.36
C ILE A 7 -5.74 -7.67 -4.58
N GLU A 8 -6.69 -8.59 -4.54
CA GLU A 8 -6.52 -9.86 -3.82
C GLU A 8 -5.42 -10.74 -4.42
N HIS A 9 -5.23 -10.70 -5.74
CA HIS A 9 -4.12 -11.38 -6.40
C HIS A 9 -2.76 -10.84 -5.95
N GLU A 10 -2.61 -9.52 -5.85
CA GLU A 10 -1.38 -8.92 -5.32
C GLU A 10 -1.18 -9.26 -3.85
N LEU A 11 -2.22 -9.26 -3.01
CA LEU A 11 -2.09 -9.67 -1.61
C LEU A 11 -1.73 -11.16 -1.45
N THR A 12 -2.28 -12.03 -2.29
CA THR A 12 -1.94 -13.46 -2.31
C THR A 12 -0.48 -13.67 -2.69
N LYS A 13 0.02 -12.94 -3.71
CA LYS A 13 1.45 -12.95 -4.06
C LYS A 13 2.31 -12.41 -2.94
N ALA A 14 1.86 -11.39 -2.22
CA ALA A 14 2.58 -10.84 -1.10
C ALA A 14 2.71 -11.88 0.03
N ALA A 15 1.62 -12.61 0.34
CA ALA A 15 1.60 -13.68 1.32
C ALA A 15 2.58 -14.81 0.95
N LYS A 16 2.56 -15.24 -0.31
CA LYS A 16 3.52 -16.21 -0.82
C LYS A 16 4.97 -15.71 -0.71
N GLY A 17 5.21 -14.44 -1.03
CA GLY A 17 6.52 -13.81 -0.85
C GLY A 17 7.02 -13.87 0.60
N LEU A 18 6.15 -13.65 1.59
CA LEU A 18 6.53 -13.82 3.01
C LEU A 18 6.81 -15.28 3.37
N GLN A 19 5.97 -16.20 2.91
CA GLN A 19 6.15 -17.65 3.15
C GLN A 19 7.48 -18.17 2.57
N ASP A 20 7.84 -17.67 1.38
CA ASP A 20 9.07 -18.05 0.67
C ASP A 20 10.31 -17.27 1.18
N GLY A 21 10.17 -16.43 2.23
CA GLY A 21 11.25 -15.58 2.77
C GLY A 21 11.64 -14.40 1.86
N ASN A 22 10.92 -14.17 0.77
CA ASN A 22 11.10 -13.07 -0.16
C ASN A 22 10.34 -11.80 0.27
N GLY A 23 10.81 -11.17 1.35
CA GLY A 23 10.22 -9.92 1.86
C GLY A 23 10.25 -8.75 0.86
N GLY A 24 11.17 -8.78 -0.12
CA GLY A 24 11.21 -7.83 -1.22
C GLY A 24 9.96 -7.92 -2.10
N LEU A 25 9.65 -9.13 -2.57
CA LEU A 25 8.44 -9.41 -3.35
C LEU A 25 7.18 -9.07 -2.54
N ALA A 26 7.13 -9.46 -1.25
CA ALA A 26 6.00 -9.19 -0.38
C ALA A 26 5.65 -7.70 -0.33
N ARG A 27 6.66 -6.84 -0.15
CA ARG A 27 6.48 -5.38 -0.16
C ARG A 27 6.04 -4.85 -1.52
N VAL A 28 6.65 -5.31 -2.61
CA VAL A 28 6.28 -4.85 -3.96
C VAL A 28 4.82 -5.14 -4.25
N CYS A 29 4.37 -6.36 -3.95
CA CYS A 29 2.98 -6.76 -4.15
C CYS A 29 2.01 -5.99 -3.23
N ALA A 30 2.33 -5.83 -1.94
CA ALA A 30 1.53 -5.02 -1.02
C ALA A 30 1.36 -3.56 -1.50
N ARG A 31 2.44 -2.92 -1.97
CA ARG A 31 2.39 -1.56 -2.53
C ARG A 31 1.49 -1.49 -3.77
N ARG A 32 1.54 -2.51 -4.64
CA ARG A 32 0.69 -2.58 -5.84
C ARG A 32 -0.78 -2.74 -5.50
N ALA A 33 -1.12 -3.54 -4.48
CA ALA A 33 -2.49 -3.64 -3.99
C ALA A 33 -3.04 -2.27 -3.54
N VAL A 34 -2.24 -1.49 -2.78
CA VAL A 34 -2.61 -0.13 -2.38
C VAL A 34 -2.77 0.82 -3.57
N ALA A 35 -1.87 0.73 -4.56
CA ALA A 35 -1.96 1.55 -5.77
C ALA A 35 -3.28 1.32 -6.51
N LEU A 36 -3.66 0.06 -6.74
CA LEU A 36 -4.90 -0.31 -7.41
C LEU A 36 -6.14 0.23 -6.66
N ALA A 37 -6.16 0.10 -5.34
CA ALA A 37 -7.27 0.58 -4.53
C ALA A 37 -7.37 2.12 -4.49
N SER A 38 -6.24 2.79 -4.30
CA SER A 38 -6.20 4.27 -4.27
C SER A 38 -6.53 4.89 -5.63
N GLN A 39 -6.16 4.25 -6.75
CA GLN A 39 -6.60 4.63 -8.08
C GLN A 39 -8.11 4.53 -8.21
N HIS A 40 -8.70 3.42 -7.76
CA HIS A 40 -10.15 3.24 -7.80
C HIS A 40 -10.89 4.27 -6.95
N TRP A 41 -10.47 4.46 -5.70
CA TRP A 41 -11.02 5.46 -4.79
C TRP A 41 -10.97 6.89 -5.35
N ALA A 42 -9.87 7.23 -6.02
CA ALA A 42 -9.68 8.54 -6.64
C ALA A 42 -10.52 8.73 -7.90
N GLU A 43 -10.67 7.69 -8.72
CA GLU A 43 -11.54 7.71 -9.90
C GLU A 43 -13.00 7.97 -9.50
N GLU A 44 -13.49 7.30 -8.46
CA GLU A 44 -14.86 7.51 -7.95
C GLU A 44 -15.10 8.96 -7.46
N ARG A 45 -14.04 9.61 -6.99
CA ARG A 45 -14.07 10.98 -6.44
C ARG A 45 -13.64 12.04 -7.44
N ASN A 46 -13.36 11.66 -8.70
CA ASN A 46 -12.84 12.53 -9.74
C ASN A 46 -11.61 13.35 -9.31
N LEU A 47 -10.64 12.70 -8.66
CA LEU A 47 -9.40 13.32 -8.18
C LEU A 47 -8.25 13.13 -9.19
N PRO A 48 -8.02 14.06 -10.13
CA PRO A 48 -7.04 13.87 -11.21
C PRO A 48 -5.58 13.87 -10.74
N THR A 49 -5.33 14.36 -9.53
CA THR A 49 -3.99 14.43 -8.91
C THR A 49 -3.51 13.07 -8.41
N TRP A 50 -4.41 12.10 -8.21
CA TRP A 50 -4.09 10.76 -7.70
C TRP A 50 -3.75 9.80 -8.85
N LYS A 51 -2.68 10.11 -9.57
CA LYS A 51 -2.13 9.30 -10.66
C LYS A 51 -0.64 9.05 -10.44
N GLY A 52 -0.17 7.86 -10.78
CA GLY A 52 1.26 7.53 -10.73
C GLY A 52 1.52 6.07 -10.41
N ASP A 53 2.76 5.78 -10.03
CA ASP A 53 3.16 4.45 -9.55
C ASP A 53 2.76 4.23 -8.08
N ALA A 54 2.94 3.01 -7.61
CA ALA A 54 2.58 2.64 -6.24
C ALA A 54 3.25 3.51 -5.16
N MET A 55 4.46 3.99 -5.42
CA MET A 55 5.18 4.86 -4.49
C MET A 55 4.57 6.27 -4.46
N HIS A 56 4.13 6.81 -5.61
CA HIS A 56 3.40 8.08 -5.65
C HIS A 56 2.11 8.00 -4.85
N HIS A 57 1.30 6.96 -5.08
CA HIS A 57 0.05 6.76 -4.34
C HIS A 57 0.29 6.70 -2.82
N LEU A 58 1.31 5.95 -2.38
CA LEU A 58 1.65 5.88 -0.95
C LEU A 58 2.12 7.22 -0.37
N ARG A 59 2.88 8.03 -1.12
CA ARG A 59 3.29 9.37 -0.66
C ARG A 59 2.09 10.32 -0.54
N GLN A 60 1.13 10.23 -1.46
CA GLN A 60 -0.10 11.01 -1.38
C GLN A 60 -0.91 10.63 -0.14
N ILE A 61 -1.09 9.33 0.10
CA ILE A 61 -1.77 8.82 1.31
C ILE A 61 -1.05 9.27 2.58
N GLN A 62 0.28 9.19 2.62
CA GLN A 62 1.07 9.63 3.77
C GLN A 62 0.92 11.13 4.04
N GLY A 63 0.86 11.95 2.98
CA GLY A 63 0.75 13.41 3.07
C GLY A 63 -0.68 13.94 3.25
N GLU A 64 -1.71 13.10 3.11
CA GLU A 64 -3.10 13.52 3.16
C GLU A 64 -3.59 13.64 4.61
N HIS A 65 -3.66 14.86 5.14
CA HIS A 65 -3.95 15.09 6.57
C HIS A 65 -5.38 14.71 6.97
N THR A 66 -6.30 14.58 6.01
CA THR A 66 -7.66 14.09 6.24
C THR A 66 -7.70 12.59 6.54
N PHE A 67 -6.66 11.84 6.18
CA PHE A 67 -6.61 10.40 6.45
C PHE A 67 -6.20 10.13 7.90
N PRO A 68 -6.74 9.07 8.55
CA PRO A 68 -6.35 8.68 9.91
C PRO A 68 -4.84 8.45 10.05
N VAL A 69 -4.28 8.78 11.22
CA VAL A 69 -2.85 8.59 11.52
C VAL A 69 -2.40 7.15 11.29
N SER A 70 -3.23 6.15 11.58
CA SER A 70 -2.95 4.74 11.33
C SER A 70 -2.69 4.44 9.85
N VAL A 71 -3.50 5.02 8.96
CA VAL A 71 -3.39 4.88 7.50
C VAL A 71 -2.12 5.56 6.98
N ARG A 72 -1.84 6.78 7.45
CA ARG A 72 -0.62 7.51 7.08
C ARG A 72 0.65 6.78 7.54
N ASN A 73 0.64 6.23 8.75
CA ASN A 73 1.76 5.45 9.29
C ASN A 73 1.96 4.13 8.53
N ALA A 74 0.88 3.45 8.14
CA ALA A 74 0.96 2.26 7.30
C ALA A 74 1.59 2.59 5.93
N ALA A 75 1.19 3.71 5.33
CA ALA A 75 1.78 4.17 4.07
C ALA A 75 3.27 4.50 4.23
N GLN A 76 3.65 5.18 5.32
CA GLN A 76 5.05 5.46 5.64
C GLN A 76 5.89 4.18 5.78
N ARG A 77 5.40 3.19 6.52
CA ARG A 77 6.10 1.90 6.69
C ARG A 77 6.27 1.15 5.37
N LEU A 78 5.26 1.21 4.50
CA LEU A 78 5.35 0.66 3.14
C LEU A 78 6.32 1.44 2.25
N LEU A 79 6.52 2.74 2.46
CA LEU A 79 7.49 3.54 1.71
C LEU A 79 8.94 3.28 2.11
N THR A 80 9.21 2.91 3.37
CA THR A 80 10.57 2.67 3.88
C THR A 80 11.30 1.62 3.05
N LYS A 81 12.46 2.00 2.50
CA LYS A 81 13.33 1.07 1.75
C LYS A 81 14.19 0.26 2.72
N VAL A 82 14.51 -0.97 2.34
CA VAL A 82 15.40 -1.88 3.09
C VAL A 82 16.80 -1.28 3.30
N THR A 83 17.21 -0.36 2.42
CA THR A 83 18.54 0.26 2.41
C THR A 83 18.72 1.37 3.46
N GLU A 84 17.65 1.84 4.11
CA GLU A 84 17.73 2.89 5.13
C GLU A 84 17.66 2.26 6.52
N GLN A 85 18.78 1.68 6.95
CA GLN A 85 18.95 1.02 8.26
C GLN A 85 18.89 1.97 9.46
N THR A 86 18.64 3.27 9.28
CA THR A 86 19.02 4.20 10.34
C THR A 86 17.95 4.44 11.41
N GLN A 87 16.65 4.66 11.16
CA GLN A 87 15.77 5.14 12.27
C GLN A 87 14.26 4.81 12.25
N LEU A 88 13.74 4.06 11.28
CA LEU A 88 12.29 3.75 11.24
C LEU A 88 12.02 2.24 11.31
N PRO A 89 11.04 1.79 12.12
CA PRO A 89 10.64 0.38 12.11
C PRO A 89 10.16 0.02 10.71
N MET A 90 10.93 -0.81 10.02
CA MET A 90 10.48 -1.42 8.78
C MET A 90 9.23 -2.24 9.08
N THR A 91 8.29 -2.30 8.13
CA THR A 91 7.20 -3.26 8.26
C THR A 91 7.74 -4.67 8.13
N THR A 92 7.56 -5.46 9.19
CA THR A 92 7.76 -6.91 9.18
C THR A 92 6.60 -7.63 8.48
N ASP A 93 5.46 -6.95 8.34
CA ASP A 93 4.27 -7.45 7.67
C ASP A 93 3.66 -6.38 6.73
N PRO A 94 4.15 -6.30 5.48
CA PRO A 94 3.63 -5.34 4.51
C PRO A 94 2.17 -5.61 4.12
N ILE A 95 1.63 -6.82 4.37
CA ILE A 95 0.25 -7.17 4.04
C ILE A 95 -0.69 -6.51 5.04
N THR A 96 -0.37 -6.56 6.33
CA THR A 96 -1.13 -5.86 7.37
C THR A 96 -1.20 -4.37 7.10
N ASP A 97 -0.07 -3.75 6.72
CA ASP A 97 -0.06 -2.32 6.37
C ASP A 97 -0.90 -2.00 5.15
N ALA A 98 -0.85 -2.84 4.10
CA ALA A 98 -1.71 -2.67 2.94
C ALA A 98 -3.19 -2.78 3.33
N ARG A 99 -3.54 -3.73 4.21
CA ARG A 99 -4.93 -3.94 4.66
C ARG A 99 -5.50 -2.72 5.39
N ILE A 100 -4.73 -2.12 6.30
CA ILE A 100 -5.12 -0.89 7.00
C ILE A 100 -5.52 0.23 6.01
N ILE A 101 -4.75 0.37 4.92
CA ILE A 101 -5.03 1.38 3.90
C ILE A 101 -6.24 0.98 3.05
N LEU A 102 -6.31 -0.27 2.61
CA LEU A 102 -7.41 -0.82 1.82
C LEU A 102 -8.76 -0.67 2.52
N ASP A 103 -8.82 -1.00 3.82
CA ASP A 103 -10.03 -0.90 4.62
C ASP A 103 -10.53 0.55 4.71
N HIS A 104 -9.62 1.53 4.78
CA HIS A 104 -10.00 2.94 4.77
C HIS A 104 -10.52 3.41 3.41
N LEU A 105 -9.94 2.93 2.32
CA LEU A 105 -10.32 3.34 0.96
C LEU A 105 -11.63 2.69 0.49
N ASN A 106 -12.00 1.54 1.07
CA ASN A 106 -13.24 0.82 0.76
C ASN A 106 -14.41 1.19 1.70
N ALA A 107 -14.17 2.00 2.74
CA ALA A 107 -15.19 2.47 3.68
C ALA A 107 -15.96 3.67 3.12
#